data_AF-A0A838KP79-F1
#
_entry.id   AF-A0A838KP79-F1
#
_cell.length_a   1.000
_cell.length_b   1.000
_cell.length_c   1.000
_cell.angle_alpha   90.00
_cell.angle_beta   90.00
_cell.angle_gamma   90.00
#
_symmetry.space_group_name_H-M   'P 1'
#
loop_
_entity.id
_entity.type
_entity.pdbx_description
1 polymer ?
#
loop_
_entity_poly.entity_id
_entity_poly.type
_entity_poly.pdbx_seq_one_letter_code
_entity_poly.pdbx_strand_id
1 'polypeptide(L)'
;DCEYVASRKALCSGVTGLPAQPGAATGYELGGLVMIDLRDRHRILHEVPLQQWSTAGHVITRNPTDLDADGSHLTLYAAPDDSGEAAGTQILVYEADVTPLS
;
A
#
# COMPACT_ATOMS: atom_id res chain seq x y z
N ASP A 1 -4.83 -4.86 -2.92
CA ASP A 1 -6.00 -4.36 -3.68
C ASP A 1 -5.54 -3.89 -5.06
N CYS A 2 -6.43 -3.67 -6.03
CA CYS A 2 -6.06 -3.12 -7.34
C CYS A 2 -7.13 -2.18 -7.92
N GLU A 3 -6.70 -1.00 -8.33
CA GLU A 3 -7.56 0.06 -8.85
C GLU A 3 -7.11 0.52 -10.24
N TYR A 4 -8.07 0.76 -11.12
CA TYR A 4 -7.80 1.30 -12.44
C TYR A 4 -7.59 2.81 -12.34
N VAL A 5 -6.39 3.29 -12.69
CA VAL A 5 -6.07 4.73 -12.60
C VAL A 5 -6.36 5.45 -13.92
N ALA A 6 -5.74 5.05 -15.01
CA ALA A 6 -5.98 5.56 -16.37
C ALA A 6 -5.13 4.82 -17.40
N SER A 7 -5.43 5.02 -18.68
CA SER A 7 -4.54 4.63 -19.80
C SER A 7 -4.03 3.19 -19.74
N ARG A 8 -4.93 2.25 -19.41
CA ARG A 8 -4.61 0.82 -19.25
C ARG A 8 -3.53 0.56 -18.20
N LYS A 9 -3.52 1.34 -17.12
CA LYS A 9 -2.70 1.09 -15.93
C LYS A 9 -3.59 0.78 -14.74
N ALA A 10 -3.10 -0.08 -13.87
CA ALA A 10 -3.67 -0.28 -12.56
C ALA A 10 -2.61 0.03 -11.49
N LEU A 11 -3.06 0.59 -10.38
CA LEU A 11 -2.28 0.70 -9.16
C LEU A 11 -2.75 -0.40 -8.22
N CYS A 12 -1.82 -1.20 -7.70
CA CYS A 12 -2.14 -2.29 -6.80
C CYS A 12 -1.36 -2.15 -5.50
N SER A 13 -2.03 -2.39 -4.39
CA SER A 13 -1.41 -2.56 -3.08
C SER A 13 -1.21 -4.05 -2.77
N GLY A 14 -0.21 -4.33 -1.95
CA GLY A 14 0.02 -5.70 -1.48
C GLY A 14 0.84 -5.75 -0.20
N VAL A 15 0.94 -6.97 0.32
CA VAL A 15 1.74 -7.31 1.50
C VAL A 15 2.50 -8.61 1.25
N THR A 16 3.70 -8.71 1.80
CA THR A 16 4.43 -9.97 1.91
C THR A 16 4.99 -10.12 3.32
N GLY A 17 4.91 -11.33 3.87
CA GLY A 17 5.54 -11.66 5.14
C GLY A 17 7.01 -11.99 4.91
N LEU A 18 7.91 -11.25 5.58
CA LEU A 18 9.34 -11.46 5.51
C LEU A 18 9.86 -12.10 6.81
N PRO A 19 10.86 -12.99 6.72
CA PRO A 19 11.48 -13.58 7.90
C PRO A 19 12.19 -12.52 8.73
N ALA A 20 12.46 -12.86 10.00
CA ALA A 20 13.26 -12.02 10.87
C ALA A 20 14.63 -11.76 10.23
N GLN A 21 15.05 -10.49 10.20
CA GLN A 21 16.42 -10.13 9.85
C GLN A 21 17.37 -10.56 11.00
N PRO A 22 18.68 -10.77 10.73
CA PRO A 22 19.64 -11.06 11.79
C PRO A 22 19.56 -10.02 12.93
N GLY A 23 19.34 -10.49 14.16
CA GLY A 23 19.18 -9.63 15.34
C GLY A 23 17.75 -9.18 15.66
N ALA A 24 16.76 -9.47 14.80
CA ALA A 24 15.35 -9.29 15.11
C ALA A 24 14.72 -10.58 15.67
N ALA A 25 13.79 -10.43 16.62
CA ALA A 25 13.12 -11.58 17.26
C ALA A 25 11.98 -12.16 16.41
N THR A 26 11.36 -11.34 15.55
CA THR A 26 10.18 -11.72 14.76
C THR A 26 10.34 -11.29 13.31
N GLY A 27 9.63 -11.99 12.41
CA GLY A 27 9.40 -11.50 11.06
C GLY A 27 8.54 -10.25 11.04
N TYR A 28 8.37 -9.67 9.86
CA TYR A 28 7.57 -8.48 9.66
C TYR A 28 6.83 -8.51 8.32
N GLU A 29 5.75 -7.74 8.22
CA GLU A 29 5.05 -7.50 6.96
C GLU A 29 5.70 -6.34 6.20
N LEU A 30 6.09 -6.59 4.95
CA LEU A 30 6.47 -5.55 4.01
C LEU A 30 5.31 -5.27 3.06
N GLY A 31 4.85 -4.03 3.06
CA GLY A 31 3.82 -3.54 2.16
C GLY A 31 4.40 -2.89 0.92
N GLY A 32 3.54 -2.52 -0.01
CA GLY A 32 3.95 -1.73 -1.16
C GLY A 32 2.80 -1.36 -2.07
N LEU A 33 3.11 -0.44 -2.99
CA LEU A 33 2.28 -0.07 -4.11
C LEU A 33 3.05 -0.37 -5.40
N VAL A 34 2.34 -0.92 -6.39
CA VAL A 34 2.88 -1.22 -7.70
C VAL A 34 1.95 -0.69 -8.79
N MET A 35 2.50 0.05 -9.74
CA MET A 35 1.79 0.42 -10.95
C MET A 35 2.14 -0.58 -12.05
N ILE A 36 1.11 -1.18 -12.66
CA ILE A 36 1.26 -2.17 -13.72
C ILE A 36 0.62 -1.69 -15.03
N ASP A 37 1.18 -2.12 -16.16
CA ASP A 37 0.59 -1.96 -17.49
C ASP A 37 -0.30 -3.15 -17.84
N LEU A 38 -1.59 -2.89 -18.05
CA LEU A 38 -2.59 -3.91 -18.36
C LEU A 38 -2.50 -4.43 -19.81
N ARG A 39 -1.67 -3.84 -20.67
CA ARG A 39 -1.51 -4.27 -22.07
C ARG A 39 -0.54 -5.44 -22.23
N ASP A 40 0.50 -5.45 -21.41
CA ASP A 40 1.66 -6.34 -21.57
C ASP A 40 1.83 -7.23 -20.34
N ARG A 41 0.97 -8.25 -20.22
CA ARG A 41 1.06 -9.28 -19.16
C ARG A 41 1.27 -8.71 -17.74
N HIS A 42 0.65 -7.56 -17.44
CA HIS A 42 0.78 -6.88 -16.15
C HIS A 42 2.23 -6.46 -15.81
N ARG A 43 3.01 -6.03 -16.80
CA ARG A 43 4.38 -5.55 -16.60
C ARG A 43 4.41 -4.42 -15.55
N ILE A 44 5.31 -4.54 -14.58
CA ILE A 44 5.56 -3.53 -13.56
C ILE A 44 6.17 -2.28 -14.21
N LEU A 45 5.58 -1.13 -13.95
CA LEU A 45 6.04 0.19 -14.38
C LEU A 45 6.81 0.90 -13.26
N HIS A 46 6.23 0.89 -12.07
CA HIS A 46 6.78 1.51 -10.86
C HIS A 46 6.41 0.66 -9.66
N GLU A 47 7.29 0.60 -8.66
CA GLU A 47 7.01 -0.03 -7.38
C GLU A 47 7.63 0.80 -6.27
N VAL A 48 6.95 0.87 -5.13
CA VAL A 48 7.46 1.53 -3.92
C VAL A 48 7.12 0.67 -2.70
N PRO A 49 8.12 0.29 -1.88
CA PRO A 49 7.86 -0.38 -0.62
C PRO A 49 7.21 0.60 0.37
N LEU A 50 6.23 0.12 1.12
CA LEU A 50 5.58 0.86 2.20
C LEU A 50 5.86 0.19 3.55
N GLN A 51 6.27 1.02 4.50
CA GLN A 51 6.74 0.67 5.83
C GLN A 51 6.02 1.56 6.83
N GLN A 52 4.70 1.48 6.80
CA GLN A 52 3.77 2.16 7.70
C GLN A 52 2.89 1.07 8.29
N TRP A 53 2.62 1.16 9.59
CA TRP A 53 1.90 0.13 10.31
C TRP A 53 0.72 0.70 11.08
N SER A 54 -0.31 -0.12 11.22
CA SER A 54 -1.40 0.12 12.15
C SER A 54 -0.96 0.00 13.60
N THR A 55 -1.85 0.37 14.51
CA THR A 55 -1.57 0.18 15.95
C THR A 55 -1.57 -1.29 16.37
N ALA A 56 -2.17 -2.19 15.59
CA ALA A 56 -2.06 -3.64 15.77
C ALA A 56 -0.75 -4.23 15.20
N GLY A 57 0.06 -3.42 14.50
CA GLY A 57 1.36 -3.84 13.97
C GLY A 57 1.30 -4.45 12.57
N HIS A 58 0.18 -4.35 11.86
CA HIS A 58 0.05 -4.78 10.47
C HIS A 58 0.43 -3.67 9.50
N VAL A 59 1.02 -4.02 8.36
CA VAL A 59 1.32 -3.02 7.33
C VAL A 59 0.03 -2.44 6.77
N ILE A 60 0.01 -1.14 6.47
CA ILE A 60 -1.22 -0.45 6.04
C ILE A 60 -1.84 -1.02 4.76
N THR A 61 -1.07 -1.74 3.95
CA THR A 61 -1.51 -2.36 2.70
C THR A 61 -1.95 -3.82 2.84
N ARG A 62 -2.09 -4.34 4.07
CA ARG A 62 -2.50 -5.73 4.34
C ARG A 62 -3.92 -6.03 3.85
N ASN A 63 -4.83 -5.12 4.16
CA ASN A 63 -6.26 -5.16 3.84
C ASN A 63 -6.60 -3.91 3.00
N PRO A 64 -7.85 -3.68 2.54
CA PRO A 64 -8.08 -2.87 1.34
C PRO A 64 -7.57 -1.45 1.50
N THR A 65 -7.14 -0.91 0.37
CA THR A 65 -6.59 0.44 0.24
C THR A 65 -7.24 1.11 -0.96
N ASP A 66 -7.55 2.39 -0.84
CA ASP A 66 -8.04 3.24 -1.93
C ASP A 66 -7.14 4.47 -2.06
N LEU A 67 -6.71 4.80 -3.27
CA LEU A 67 -5.88 5.96 -3.54
C LEU A 67 -6.59 6.94 -4.47
N ASP A 68 -6.94 8.11 -3.93
CA ASP A 68 -7.47 9.22 -4.70
C ASP A 68 -6.38 10.21 -5.09
N ALA A 69 -6.57 10.88 -6.22
CA ALA A 69 -5.66 11.88 -6.75
C ALA A 69 -6.42 13.14 -7.21
N ASP A 70 -6.16 14.27 -6.55
CA ASP A 70 -6.63 15.60 -6.95
C ASP A 70 -5.43 16.47 -7.37
N GLY A 71 -5.16 16.46 -8.68
CA GLY A 71 -4.02 17.18 -9.25
C GLY A 71 -2.68 16.65 -8.74
N SER A 72 -2.00 17.45 -7.91
CA SER A 72 -0.74 17.06 -7.25
C SER A 72 -0.94 16.53 -5.84
N HIS A 73 -2.17 16.41 -5.36
CA HIS A 73 -2.47 15.89 -4.04
C HIS A 73 -2.92 14.43 -4.13
N LEU A 74 -2.38 13.58 -3.28
CA LEU A 74 -2.75 12.17 -3.16
C LEU A 74 -3.31 11.91 -1.77
N THR A 75 -4.40 11.15 -1.70
CA THR A 75 -5.00 10.67 -0.45
C THR A 75 -5.13 9.16 -0.49
N LEU A 76 -4.46 8.48 0.45
CA LEU A 76 -4.54 7.03 0.65
C LEU A 76 -5.43 6.73 1.85
N TYR A 77 -6.48 5.97 1.63
CA TYR A 77 -7.32 5.36 2.66
C TYR A 77 -6.89 3.91 2.84
N ALA A 78 -6.69 3.47 4.08
CA ALA A 78 -6.26 2.11 4.40
C ALA A 78 -7.03 1.54 5.58
N ALA A 79 -7.51 0.29 5.44
CA ALA A 79 -8.17 -0.45 6.50
C ALA A 79 -7.41 -1.76 6.80
N PRO A 80 -6.23 -1.70 7.46
CA PRO A 80 -5.31 -2.84 7.55
C PRO A 80 -5.75 -3.96 8.50
N ASP A 81 -6.51 -3.61 9.53
CA ASP A 81 -6.79 -4.49 10.66
C ASP A 81 -8.19 -5.09 10.59
N ASP A 82 -8.30 -6.36 10.98
CA ASP A 82 -9.59 -7.05 11.14
C ASP A 82 -10.23 -6.64 12.48
N SER A 83 -11.55 -6.81 12.62
CA SER A 83 -12.30 -6.35 13.80
C SER A 83 -11.89 -7.01 15.13
N GLY A 84 -11.18 -8.14 15.07
CA GLY A 84 -10.66 -8.85 16.25
C GLY A 84 -9.31 -8.35 16.76
N GLU A 85 -8.66 -7.42 16.04
CA GLU A 85 -7.36 -6.90 16.44
C GLU A 85 -7.46 -5.96 17.64
N ALA A 86 -6.33 -5.74 18.32
CA ALA A 86 -6.28 -5.00 19.59
C ALA A 86 -6.86 -3.57 19.51
N ALA A 87 -6.76 -2.93 18.34
CA ALA A 87 -7.33 -1.61 18.07
C ALA A 87 -8.68 -1.63 17.33
N GLY A 88 -9.21 -2.82 17.06
CA GLY A 88 -10.37 -3.04 16.21
C GLY A 88 -10.15 -2.56 14.78
N THR A 89 -11.25 -2.31 14.06
CA THR A 89 -11.19 -1.77 12.70
C THR A 89 -10.81 -0.29 12.72
N GLN A 90 -9.69 0.03 12.08
CA GLN A 90 -9.25 1.41 11.86
C GLN A 90 -9.32 1.76 10.38
N ILE A 91 -9.69 3.01 10.06
CA ILE A 91 -9.40 3.61 8.76
C ILE A 91 -8.29 4.63 8.97
N LEU A 92 -7.15 4.38 8.37
CA LEU A 92 -5.99 5.26 8.36
C LEU A 92 -6.02 6.09 7.07
N VAL A 93 -5.73 7.38 7.18
CA VAL A 93 -5.70 8.30 6.04
C VAL A 93 -4.32 8.92 5.97
N TYR A 94 -3.69 8.86 4.80
CA TYR A 94 -2.40 9.45 4.52
C TYR A 94 -2.52 10.40 3.34
N GLU A 95 -1.87 11.55 3.44
CA GLU A 95 -1.92 12.58 2.41
C GLU A 95 -0.50 12.95 1.97
N ALA A 96 -0.33 13.26 0.69
CA ALA A 96 0.94 13.70 0.14
C ALA A 96 0.76 14.65 -1.05
N ASP A 97 1.56 15.71 -1.09
CA ASP A 97 1.72 16.53 -2.28
C ASP A 97 2.90 16.04 -3.13
N VAL A 98 2.65 15.69 -4.38
CA VAL A 98 3.63 15.21 -5.35
C VAL A 98 3.99 16.28 -6.36
N THR A 99 5.28 16.62 -6.42
CA THR A 99 5.82 17.41 -7.52
C THR A 99 6.23 16.46 -8.64
N PRO A 100 5.68 16.58 -9.87
CA PRO A 100 6.11 15.77 -11.00
C PRO A 100 7.62 15.90 -11.21
N LEU A 101 8.30 14.78 -11.44
CA LEU A 101 9.70 14.80 -11.85
C LEU A 101 9.79 15.46 -13.23
N SER A 102 10.60 16.51 -13.33
CA SER A 102 10.90 17.27 -14.56
C SER A 102 11.70 16.45 -15.57
#